data_AF-A0A8U0A8H8-F1
#
_entry.id   AF-A0A8U0A8H8-F1
#
_cell.length_a   1.000
_cell.length_b   1.000
_cell.length_c   1.000
_cell.angle_alpha   90.00
_cell.angle_beta   90.00
_cell.angle_gamma   90.00
#
_symmetry.space_group_name_H-M   'P 1'
#
loop_
_entity.id
_entity.type
_entity.pdbx_description
1 polymer ?
#
loop_
_entity_poly.entity_id
_entity_poly.type
_entity_poly.pdbx_seq_one_letter_code
_entity_poly.pdbx_strand_id
1 'polypeptide(L)' 'MFYGQEDQRIEEIDRQEVKESNVRVDLGSAGVCGSNPHEYVAGPIFIPDETPHPVTGEVALVPMGHEFAGDRSDRSR' A
#
# COMPACT_ATOMS: atom_id res chain seq x y z
N MET A 1 3.25 6.11 -2.55
CA MET A 1 3.12 5.28 -3.76
C MET A 1 4.53 5.01 -4.27
N PHE A 2 4.86 3.74 -4.55
CA PHE A 2 6.18 3.34 -5.04
C PHE A 2 6.24 3.46 -6.57
N TYR A 3 7.16 4.28 -7.06
CA TYR A 3 7.45 4.50 -8.49
C TYR A 3 8.72 3.81 -8.97
N GLY A 4 9.56 3.40 -8.04
CA GLY A 4 10.83 2.75 -8.32
C GLY A 4 11.80 2.95 -7.17
N GLN A 5 13.00 2.42 -7.34
CA GLN A 5 14.12 2.68 -6.46
C GLN A 5 14.32 4.19 -6.27
N GLU A 6 14.40 4.63 -5.01
CA GLU A 6 14.52 6.03 -4.59
C GLU A 6 13.40 6.97 -5.06
N ASP A 7 12.29 6.45 -5.61
CA ASP A 7 11.15 7.22 -6.07
C ASP A 7 9.87 6.76 -5.33
N GLN A 8 9.62 7.40 -4.19
CA GLN A 8 8.37 7.26 -3.46
C GLN A 8 7.67 8.60 -3.37
N ARG A 9 6.40 8.63 -3.76
CA ARG A 9 5.61 9.87 -3.84
C ARG A 9 4.43 9.83 -2.88
N ILE A 10 4.17 10.98 -2.28
CA ILE A 10 2.93 11.23 -1.54
C ILE A 10 1.94 11.81 -2.54
N GLU A 11 0.82 11.13 -2.71
CA GLU A 11 -0.25 11.55 -3.61
C GLU A 11 -1.61 11.24 -3.01
N GLU A 12 -2.61 12.00 -3.43
CA GLU A 12 -3.99 11.70 -3.14
C GLU A 12 -4.49 10.65 -4.15
N ILE A 13 -5.08 9.58 -3.64
CA ILE A 13 -5.69 8.53 -4.44
C ILE A 13 -7.18 8.47 -4.17
N ASP A 14 -7.94 8.01 -5.16
CA ASP A 14 -9.39 7.85 -5.01
C ASP A 14 -9.72 6.86 -3.89
N ARG A 15 -10.76 7.21 -3.13
CA ARG A 15 -11.28 6.34 -2.09
C ARG A 15 -11.86 5.08 -2.74
N GLN A 16 -11.24 3.93 -2.47
CA GLN A 16 -11.69 2.64 -3.01
C GLN A 16 -13.12 2.27 -2.53
N GLU A 17 -13.82 1.39 -3.21
CA GLU A 17 -15.09 0.85 -2.69
C GLU A 17 -14.82 -0.23 -1.63
N VAL A 18 -15.67 -0.30 -0.60
CA VAL A 18 -15.58 -1.37 0.41
C VAL A 18 -16.43 -2.53 -0.09
N LYS A 19 -15.79 -3.64 -0.46
CA LYS A 19 -16.49 -4.88 -0.86
C LYS A 19 -17.02 -5.61 0.37
N GLU A 20 -17.94 -6.54 0.16
CA GLU A 20 -18.69 -7.26 1.22
C GLU A 20 -17.80 -7.87 2.31
N SER A 21 -16.63 -8.40 1.94
CA SER A 21 -15.70 -9.06 2.87
C SER A 21 -14.57 -8.15 3.39
N ASN A 22 -14.62 -6.84 3.14
CA ASN A 22 -13.61 -5.89 3.57
C ASN A 22 -14.15 -4.96 4.65
N VAL A 23 -13.24 -4.46 5.49
CA VAL A 23 -13.52 -3.35 6.40
C VAL A 23 -12.65 -2.16 6.00
N ARG A 24 -13.17 -0.96 6.22
CA ARG A 24 -12.35 0.26 6.12
C ARG A 24 -11.79 0.62 7.48
N VAL A 25 -10.55 1.08 7.47
CA VAL A 25 -9.83 1.60 8.63
C VAL A 25 -9.43 3.04 8.34
N ASP A 26 -9.79 3.95 9.23
CA ASP A 26 -9.24 5.30 9.23
C ASP A 26 -7.92 5.26 10.03
N LEU A 27 -6.79 5.41 9.32
CA LEU A 27 -5.46 5.23 9.89
C LEU A 27 -5.14 6.32 10.92
N GLY A 28 -4.75 5.92 12.13
CA GLY A 28 -4.25 6.82 13.18
C GLY A 28 -2.73 6.81 13.30
N SER A 29 -2.09 5.70 12.94
CA SER A 29 -0.64 5.55 12.95
C SER A 29 -0.18 4.49 11.93
N ALA A 30 1.01 4.68 11.38
CA ALA A 30 1.71 3.70 10.55
C ALA A 30 3.20 3.66 10.93
N GLY A 31 3.77 2.46 11.00
CA GLY A 31 5.19 2.25 11.29
C GLY A 31 6.06 2.25 10.02
N VAL A 32 7.38 2.31 10.24
CA VAL A 32 8.37 2.03 9.20
C VAL A 32 9.29 0.88 9.62
N CYS A 33 9.02 -0.30 9.04
CA CYS A 33 9.81 -1.51 9.15
C CYS A 33 11.03 -1.45 8.23
N GLY A 34 12.08 -2.21 8.54
CA GLY A 34 13.30 -2.29 7.73
C GLY A 34 13.10 -2.74 6.28
N SER A 35 12.02 -3.44 5.96
CA SER A 35 11.67 -3.77 4.58
C SER A 35 11.26 -2.54 3.76
N ASN A 36 10.70 -1.48 4.37
CA ASN A 36 10.34 -0.27 3.62
C ASN A 36 11.59 0.49 3.10
N PRO A 37 12.65 0.73 3.92
CA PRO A 37 13.92 1.22 3.41
C PRO A 37 14.61 0.27 2.43
N HIS A 38 14.50 -1.06 2.60
CA HIS A 38 15.05 -2.00 1.62
C HIS A 38 14.39 -1.84 0.24
N GLU A 39 13.07 -1.67 0.19
CA GLU A 39 12.37 -1.35 -1.07
C GLU A 39 12.79 0.02 -1.63
N TYR A 40 12.94 1.03 -0.77
CA TYR A 40 13.38 2.35 -1.22
C TYR A 40 14.79 2.31 -1.84
N VAL A 41 15.74 1.66 -1.18
CA VAL A 41 17.16 1.69 -1.58
C VAL A 41 17.50 0.62 -2.62
N ALA A 42 16.79 -0.50 -2.66
CA ALA A 42 17.15 -1.65 -3.49
C ALA A 42 15.95 -2.35 -4.16
N GLY A 43 14.76 -1.76 -4.09
CA GLY A 43 13.55 -2.28 -4.72
C GLY A 43 13.58 -2.18 -6.25
N PRO A 44 12.65 -2.88 -6.93
CA PRO A 44 11.59 -3.70 -6.35
C PRO A 44 12.09 -5.07 -5.85
N ILE A 45 11.83 -5.40 -4.57
CA ILE A 45 12.16 -6.72 -3.97
C ILE A 45 10.88 -7.56 -3.80
N PHE A 46 9.87 -7.00 -3.15
CA PHE A 46 8.55 -7.59 -2.93
C PHE A 46 7.47 -6.92 -3.76
N ILE A 47 7.68 -5.65 -4.16
CA ILE A 47 6.75 -4.92 -5.02
C ILE A 47 6.80 -5.54 -6.42
N PRO A 48 5.67 -5.99 -6.99
CA PRO A 48 5.66 -6.53 -8.35
C PRO A 48 5.90 -5.42 -9.37
N ASP A 49 6.78 -5.65 -10.34
CA ASP A 49 7.08 -4.70 -11.42
C ASP A 49 6.47 -5.16 -12.74
N GLU A 50 7.16 -6.05 -13.49
CA GLU A 50 6.71 -6.46 -14.82
C GLU A 50 5.61 -7.54 -14.80
N THR A 51 5.62 -8.39 -13.77
CA THR A 51 4.67 -9.52 -13.65
C THR A 51 3.69 -9.25 -12.52
N PRO A 52 2.36 -9.31 -12.78
CA PRO A 52 1.36 -9.12 -11.74
C PRO A 52 1.50 -10.11 -10.58
N HIS A 53 1.27 -9.64 -9.36
CA HIS A 53 1.25 -10.52 -8.19
C HIS A 53 0.15 -11.59 -8.36
N PRO A 54 0.42 -12.88 -8.10
CA PRO A 54 -0.51 -13.96 -8.41
C PRO A 54 -1.83 -13.92 -7.62
N VAL A 55 -1.88 -13.22 -6.48
CA VAL A 55 -3.09 -13.12 -5.64
C VAL A 55 -3.82 -11.81 -5.85
N THR A 56 -3.10 -10.68 -5.92
CA THR A 56 -3.71 -9.35 -5.97
C THR A 56 -3.90 -8.86 -7.40
N GLY A 57 -3.13 -9.40 -8.36
CA GLY A 57 -3.11 -8.95 -9.75
C GLY A 57 -2.45 -7.58 -9.94
N GLU A 58 -1.85 -7.01 -8.89
CA GLU A 58 -1.25 -5.68 -8.94
C GLU A 58 0.18 -5.73 -9.49
N VAL A 59 0.58 -4.62 -10.11
CA VAL A 59 1.94 -4.23 -10.45
C VAL A 59 2.17 -2.82 -9.92
N ALA A 60 3.42 -2.37 -9.79
CA ALA A 60 3.73 -0.98 -9.49
C ALA A 60 2.92 -0.06 -10.44
N LEU A 61 2.27 0.99 -9.96
CA LEU A 61 2.46 1.69 -8.69
C LEU A 61 1.54 1.19 -7.56
N VAL A 62 2.09 0.95 -6.37
CA VAL A 62 1.32 0.51 -5.19
C VAL A 62 1.55 1.39 -3.95
N PRO A 63 0.56 1.50 -3.04
CA PRO A 63 0.76 2.09 -1.72
C PRO A 63 1.76 1.28 -0.90
N MET A 64 2.55 1.98 -0.07
CA MET A 64 3.57 1.38 0.79
C MET A 64 3.09 1.33 2.24
N GLY A 65 3.62 0.37 3.01
CA GLY A 65 3.34 0.20 4.43
C GLY A 65 2.49 -1.04 4.73
N HIS A 66 2.94 -1.81 5.71
CA HIS A 66 2.30 -3.07 6.13
C HIS A 66 2.15 -3.15 7.66
N GLU A 67 2.35 -2.04 8.35
CA GLU A 67 2.20 -1.93 9.80
C GLU A 67 1.46 -0.63 10.13
N PHE A 68 0.20 -0.76 10.49
CA PHE A 68 -0.66 0.37 10.80
C PHE A 68 -1.71 0.00 11.84
N ALA A 69 -2.24 1.02 12.49
CA ALA A 69 -3.37 0.92 13.41
C ALA A 69 -4.28 2.14 13.25
N GLY A 70 -5.57 1.92 13.51
CA GLY A 70 -6.59 2.94 13.36
C GLY A 70 -7.95 2.41 13.77
N ASP A 71 -8.96 3.25 13.63
CA ASP A 71 -10.33 2.91 13.96
C ASP A 71 -11.06 2.33 12.75
N ARG A 72 -11.95 1.37 12.99
CA ARG A 72 -12.87 0.90 11.95
C ARG A 72 -13.81 2.04 11.58
N SER A 73 -13.87 2.39 10.29
CA SER A 73 -14.85 3.35 9.77
C SER A 73 -15.97 2.63 9.00
N ASP A 74 -17.15 2.57 9.59
CA ASP A 74 -18.41 2.12 8.97
C ASP A 74 -19.04 3.32 8.22
N ARG A 75 -19.60 3.29 7.00
CA ARG A 75 -19.89 2.29 5.95
C ARG A 75 -19.88 3.04 4.61
N SER A 76 -19.93 2.32 3.47
CA SER A 76 -20.40 2.91 2.20
C SER A 76 -21.66 3.75 2.46
N ARG A 77 -21.62 5.05 2.18
CA ARG A 77 -22.86 5.81 2.03
C ARG A 77 -23.60 5.30 0.81
#